data_AF-B1PL14-F1
#
_entry.id   AF-B1PL14-F1
#
_cell.length_a   1.000
_cell.length_b   1.000
_cell.length_c   1.000
_cell.angle_alpha   90.00
_cell.angle_beta   90.00
_cell.angle_gamma   90.00
#
_symmetry.space_group_name_H-M   'P 1'
#
loop_
_entity.id
_entity.type
_entity.pdbx_description
1 polymer ?
#
loop_
_entity_poly.entity_id
_entity_poly.type
_entity_poly.pdbx_seq_one_letter_code
_entity_poly.pdbx_strand_id
1 'polypeptide(L)'
;MGDWSFLGNILEEVNEHSTVIGRVWLTVLFIFRILILGTAAEFVWGDEQSDFVCNTQQPGCENVCYDEAFPISHIRLWVLQIIFVSTPSLMYVGHAVHHVRMEEKRKD
;
A
#
# COMPACT_ATOMS: atom_id res chain seq x y z
N MET A 1 -3.68 14.79 2.24
CA MET A 1 -3.88 13.82 3.33
C MET A 1 -4.74 12.68 2.83
N GLY A 2 -4.16 11.50 2.61
CA GLY A 2 -4.92 10.29 2.25
C GLY A 2 -5.84 9.87 3.40
N ASP A 3 -7.06 9.44 3.07
CA ASP A 3 -8.05 9.01 4.06
C ASP A 3 -7.76 7.56 4.49
N TRP A 4 -7.07 7.40 5.61
CA TRP A 4 -6.66 6.11 6.17
C TRP A 4 -7.75 5.41 6.99
N SER A 5 -8.89 6.09 7.23
CA SER A 5 -9.98 5.58 8.06
C SER A 5 -10.63 4.32 7.48
N PHE A 6 -10.80 4.29 6.15
CA PHE A 6 -11.37 3.15 5.43
C PHE A 6 -10.48 1.90 5.51
N LEU A 7 -9.17 2.08 5.37
CA LEU A 7 -8.20 0.98 5.50
C LEU A 7 -8.15 0.43 6.93
N GLY A 8 -8.29 1.31 7.94
CA GLY A 8 -8.37 0.92 9.35
C GLY A 8 -9.58 0.04 9.67
N ASN A 9 -10.77 0.41 9.19
CA ASN A 9 -11.99 -0.37 9.42
C ASN A 9 -11.92 -1.76 8.78
N ILE A 10 -11.38 -1.86 7.56
CA ILE A 10 -11.19 -3.16 6.88
C ILE A 10 -10.19 -4.04 7.64
N LEU A 11 -9.10 -3.46 8.13
CA LEU A 11 -8.09 -4.15 8.93
C LEU A 11 -8.67 -4.77 10.19
N GLU A 12 -9.53 -4.04 10.89
CA GLU A 12 -10.15 -4.46 12.14
C GLU A 12 -11.06 -5.67 11.92
N GLU A 13 -11.90 -5.61 10.88
CA GLU A 13 -12.79 -6.71 10.50
C GLU A 13 -12.02 -7.97 10.05
N VAL A 14 -10.92 -7.78 9.33
CA VAL A 14 -10.01 -8.88 8.94
C VAL A 14 -9.30 -9.49 10.16
N ASN A 15 -8.96 -8.69 11.17
CA ASN A 15 -8.25 -9.16 12.36
C ASN A 15 -9.13 -10.09 13.22
N GLU A 16 -10.44 -9.86 13.29
CA GLU A 16 -11.37 -10.73 14.03
C GLU A 16 -11.46 -12.14 13.43
N HIS A 17 -11.43 -12.26 12.11
CA HIS A 17 -11.68 -13.51 11.38
C HIS A 17 -10.39 -14.27 11.01
N SER A 18 -9.22 -13.72 11.33
CA SER A 18 -7.92 -14.30 10.96
C SER A 18 -7.30 -15.16 12.06
N THR A 19 -6.52 -16.16 11.64
CA THR A 19 -5.67 -16.97 12.52
C THR A 19 -4.63 -16.09 13.23
N VAL A 20 -4.10 -16.52 14.38
CA VAL A 20 -3.10 -15.75 15.16
C VAL A 20 -1.90 -15.34 14.30
N ILE A 21 -1.43 -16.22 13.42
CA ILE A 21 -0.34 -15.93 12.48
C ILE A 21 -0.75 -14.87 11.46
N GLY A 22 -1.97 -14.97 10.92
CA GLY A 22 -2.51 -13.97 9.98
C GLY A 22 -2.71 -12.61 10.62
N ARG A 23 -3.13 -12.53 11.89
CA ARG A 23 -3.22 -11.27 12.64
C ARG A 23 -1.88 -10.59 12.81
N VAL A 24 -0.85 -11.34 13.20
CA VAL A 24 0.51 -10.80 13.36
C VAL A 24 1.03 -10.33 12.00
N TRP A 25 0.84 -11.10 10.94
CA TRP A 25 1.29 -10.70 9.60
C TRP A 25 0.57 -9.45 9.10
N LEU A 26 -0.75 -9.35 9.24
CA LEU A 26 -1.51 -8.17 8.83
C LEU A 26 -1.17 -6.95 9.67
N THR A 27 -1.04 -7.10 10.99
CA THR A 27 -0.64 -6.01 11.90
C THR A 27 0.74 -5.50 11.53
N VAL A 28 1.71 -6.39 11.29
CA VAL A 28 3.07 -5.99 10.86
C VAL A 28 3.03 -5.31 9.49
N LEU A 29 2.35 -5.91 8.51
CA LEU A 29 2.34 -5.40 7.14
C LEU A 29 1.66 -4.04 7.05
N PHE A 30 0.50 -3.88 7.70
CA PHE A 30 -0.21 -2.62 7.67
C PHE A 30 0.44 -1.57 8.56
N ILE A 31 0.79 -1.88 9.82
CA ILE A 31 1.39 -0.86 10.70
C ILE A 31 2.76 -0.47 10.17
N PHE A 32 3.70 -1.39 9.95
CA PHE A 32 5.04 -0.97 9.58
C PHE A 32 5.12 -0.42 8.15
N ARG A 33 4.43 -1.00 7.16
CA ARG A 33 4.56 -0.47 5.80
C ARG A 33 3.75 0.79 5.57
N ILE A 34 2.49 0.84 5.99
CA ILE A 34 1.64 1.99 5.69
C ILE A 34 2.06 3.20 6.54
N LEU A 35 2.38 3.00 7.82
CA LEU A 35 2.86 4.07 8.68
C LEU A 35 4.16 4.67 8.13
N ILE A 36 5.16 3.83 7.81
CA ILE A 36 6.45 4.32 7.27
C ILE A 36 6.24 5.06 5.94
N LEU A 37 5.34 4.57 5.09
CA LEU A 37 5.04 5.25 3.83
C LEU A 37 4.46 6.66 4.07
N GLY A 38 3.48 6.77 4.97
CA GLY A 38 2.81 8.03 5.27
C GLY A 38 3.62 9.02 6.11
N THR A 39 4.55 8.54 6.96
CA THR A 39 5.31 9.43 7.86
C THR A 39 6.68 9.80 7.35
N ALA A 40 7.34 8.92 6.56
CA ALA A 40 8.73 9.10 6.17
C ALA A 40 8.90 9.19 4.65
N ALA A 41 8.20 8.33 3.89
CA ALA A 41 8.47 8.23 2.46
C ALA A 41 8.05 9.50 1.70
N GLU A 42 6.87 10.07 2.00
CA GLU A 42 6.42 11.33 1.35
C GLU A 42 7.37 12.51 1.59
N PHE A 43 8.05 12.57 2.74
CA PHE A 43 9.00 13.64 3.05
C PHE A 43 10.36 13.42 2.40
N VAL A 44 10.82 12.17 2.26
CA VAL A 44 12.17 11.85 1.74
C VAL A 44 12.22 11.81 0.21
N TRP A 45 11.11 11.50 -0.45
CA TRP A 45 11.02 11.43 -1.92
C TRP A 45 10.05 12.47 -2.49
N GLY A 46 9.59 13.44 -1.70
CA GLY A 46 8.67 14.49 -2.16
C GLY A 46 9.31 15.46 -3.18
N ASP A 47 10.62 15.63 -3.09
CA ASP A 47 11.48 16.50 -3.90
C ASP A 47 12.38 15.71 -4.88
N GLU A 48 12.08 14.42 -5.11
CA GLU A 48 12.92 13.51 -5.90
C GLU A 48 13.23 14.01 -7.32
N GLN A 49 12.29 14.73 -7.95
CA GLN A 49 12.47 15.31 -9.29
C GLN A 49 12.97 16.77 -9.25
N SER A 50 12.60 17.55 -8.22
CA SER A 50 12.99 18.96 -8.13
C SER A 50 14.45 19.15 -7.73
N ASP A 51 14.99 18.22 -6.94
CA ASP A 51 16.38 18.27 -6.46
C ASP A 51 17.32 17.39 -7.31
N PHE A 52 16.80 16.76 -8.37
CA PHE A 52 17.60 16.00 -9.32
C PHE A 52 18.32 16.92 -10.29
N VAL A 53 19.63 17.10 -10.12
CA VAL A 53 20.43 18.03 -10.93
C VAL A 53 21.35 17.32 -11.94
N CYS A 54 21.35 17.82 -13.17
CA CYS A 54 22.28 17.40 -14.22
C CYS A 54 23.31 18.51 -14.52
N ASN A 55 24.61 18.17 -14.57
CA ASN A 55 25.65 19.12 -14.95
C ASN A 55 25.69 19.32 -16.48
N THR A 56 24.74 20.09 -17.00
CA THR A 56 24.58 20.35 -18.44
C THR A 56 23.86 21.67 -18.67
N GLN A 57 24.11 22.30 -19.82
CA GLN A 57 23.32 23.45 -20.31
C GLN A 57 22.26 23.04 -21.34
N GLN A 58 22.19 21.74 -21.67
CA GLN A 58 21.25 21.24 -22.65
C GLN A 58 19.82 21.24 -22.08
N PRO A 59 18.87 21.99 -22.68
CA PRO A 59 17.49 22.02 -22.21
C PRO A 59 16.84 20.64 -22.36
N GLY A 60 16.09 20.21 -21.34
CA GLY A 60 15.36 18.94 -21.31
C GLY A 60 16.20 17.71 -20.95
N CYS A 61 17.53 17.83 -20.80
CA CYS A 61 18.39 16.72 -20.40
C CYS A 61 18.01 16.18 -19.00
N GLU A 62 17.73 17.06 -18.06
CA GLU A 62 17.37 16.68 -16.69
C GLU A 62 16.09 15.85 -16.64
N ASN A 63 15.07 16.22 -17.43
CA ASN A 63 13.82 15.47 -17.53
C ASN A 63 14.02 14.04 -18.05
N VAL A 64 14.78 13.86 -19.14
CA VAL A 64 14.98 12.52 -19.72
C VAL A 64 15.92 11.68 -18.87
N CYS A 65 16.95 12.28 -18.26
CA CYS A 65 17.84 11.56 -17.34
C CYS A 65 17.11 11.13 -16.06
N TYR A 66 16.20 11.95 -15.54
CA TYR A 66 15.36 11.58 -14.40
C TYR A 66 14.45 10.40 -14.76
N ASP A 67 13.76 10.46 -15.91
CA ASP A 67 12.86 9.39 -16.36
C ASP A 67 13.60 8.06 -16.61
N GLU A 68 14.83 8.12 -17.12
CA GLU A 68 15.66 6.92 -17.33
C GLU A 68 16.22 6.35 -16.02
N ALA A 69 16.64 7.22 -15.08
CA ALA A 69 17.16 6.80 -13.79
C ALA A 69 16.07 6.26 -12.85
N PHE A 70 14.90 6.89 -12.86
CA PHE A 70 13.76 6.59 -11.99
C PHE A 70 12.46 6.45 -12.80
N PRO A 71 12.32 5.41 -13.64
CA PRO A 71 11.13 5.22 -14.48
C PRO A 71 9.86 5.01 -13.63
N ILE A 72 10.03 4.53 -12.40
CA ILE A 72 9.02 4.54 -11.36
C ILE A 72 9.65 4.97 -10.04
N SER A 73 9.05 5.97 -9.39
CA SER A 73 9.45 6.36 -8.04
C SER A 73 9.33 5.18 -7.06
N HIS A 74 10.27 5.10 -6.12
CA HIS A 74 10.30 4.06 -5.10
C HIS A 74 9.02 4.05 -4.25
N ILE A 75 8.48 5.24 -3.92
CA ILE A 75 7.21 5.34 -3.19
C ILE A 75 6.10 4.63 -3.98
N ARG A 76 5.97 4.94 -5.27
CA ARG A 76 4.90 4.39 -6.12
C ARG A 76 5.01 2.87 -6.22
N LEU A 77 6.24 2.35 -6.35
CA LEU A 77 6.48 0.91 -6.36
C LEU A 77 6.05 0.25 -5.04
N TRP A 78 6.37 0.85 -3.89
CA TRP A 78 5.96 0.33 -2.58
C TRP A 78 4.44 0.37 -2.38
N VAL A 79 3.77 1.42 -2.84
CA VAL A 79 2.29 1.47 -2.83
C VAL A 79 1.72 0.29 -3.61
N LEU A 80 2.20 0.06 -4.84
CA LEU A 80 1.76 -1.07 -5.66
C LEU A 80 2.04 -2.41 -4.95
N GLN A 81 3.21 -2.55 -4.34
CA GLN A 81 3.56 -3.75 -3.59
C GLN A 81 2.61 -4.01 -2.41
N ILE A 82 2.20 -2.97 -1.67
CA ILE A 82 1.22 -3.08 -0.59
C ILE A 82 -0.14 -3.52 -1.14
N ILE A 83 -0.59 -2.94 -2.25
CA ILE A 83 -1.85 -3.33 -2.90
C ILE A 83 -1.81 -4.80 -3.31
N PHE A 84 -0.76 -5.23 -4.02
CA PHE A 84 -0.66 -6.62 -4.48
C PHE A 84 -0.55 -7.63 -3.34
N VAL A 85 0.17 -7.31 -2.26
CA VAL A 85 0.32 -8.22 -1.13
C VAL A 85 -0.95 -8.26 -0.25
N SER A 86 -1.70 -7.16 -0.16
CA SER A 86 -2.97 -7.12 0.59
C SER A 86 -4.14 -7.75 -0.17
N THR A 87 -4.16 -7.68 -1.51
CA THR A 87 -5.29 -8.13 -2.35
C THR A 87 -5.72 -9.59 -2.09
N PRO A 88 -4.81 -10.60 -2.05
CA PRO A 88 -5.22 -11.97 -1.75
C PRO A 88 -5.86 -12.15 -0.36
N SER A 89 -5.36 -11.41 0.64
CA SER A 89 -5.90 -11.45 2.00
C SER A 89 -7.30 -10.86 2.06
N LEU A 90 -7.53 -9.72 1.39
CA LEU A 90 -8.84 -9.09 1.27
C LEU A 90 -9.84 -9.98 0.52
N MET A 91 -9.40 -10.61 -0.58
CA MET A 91 -10.23 -11.57 -1.32
C MET A 91 -10.65 -12.77 -0.47
N TYR A 92 -9.72 -13.34 0.30
CA TYR A 92 -10.02 -14.46 1.19
C TYR A 92 -11.06 -14.08 2.25
N VAL A 93 -10.90 -12.92 2.89
CA VAL A 93 -11.84 -12.45 3.91
C VAL A 93 -13.20 -12.17 3.31
N GLY A 94 -13.26 -11.50 2.16
CA GLY A 94 -14.50 -11.28 1.43
C GLY A 94 -15.22 -12.59 1.10
N HIS A 95 -14.48 -13.62 0.67
CA HIS A 95 -15.04 -14.94 0.41
C HIS A 95 -15.54 -15.62 1.70
N ALA A 96 -14.79 -15.56 2.80
CA ALA A 96 -15.18 -16.13 4.08
C ALA A 96 -16.47 -15.48 4.62
N VAL A 97 -16.53 -14.15 4.63
CA VAL A 97 -17.73 -13.39 5.06
C VAL A 97 -18.93 -13.71 4.17
N HIS A 98 -18.71 -13.81 2.85
CA HIS A 98 -19.77 -14.22 1.93
C HIS A 98 -20.31 -15.62 2.26
N HIS A 99 -19.43 -16.59 2.56
CA HIS A 99 -19.85 -17.94 2.90
C HIS A 99 -20.63 -18.00 4.22
N VAL A 100 -20.16 -17.29 5.26
CA VAL A 100 -20.86 -17.20 6.56
C VAL A 100 -22.27 -16.63 6.38
N ARG A 101 -22.42 -15.53 5.63
CA ARG A 101 -23.73 -14.93 5.34
C ARG A 101 -24.66 -15.87 4.57
N MET A 102 -24.12 -16.68 3.66
CA MET A 102 -24.91 -17.66 2.92
C MET A 102 -25.36 -18.83 3.80
N GLU A 103 -24.55 -19.24 4.78
CA GLU A 103 -24.94 -20.26 5.75
C GLU A 103 -26.02 -19.78 6.72
N GLU A 104 -25.95 -18.54 7.17
CA GLU A 104 -27.00 -17.92 8.01
C GLU A 104 -28.34 -17.88 7.25
N LYS A 105 -28.33 -17.38 6.01
CA LYS A 105 -29.52 -17.37 5.13
C LYS A 105 -30.13 -18.75 4.84
N ARG A 106 -29.36 -19.83 5.00
CA ARG A 106 -29.84 -21.20 4.80
C ARG A 106 -30.42 -21.80 6.09
N LYS A 107 -30.08 -21.23 7.25
CA LYS A 107 -30.57 -21.67 8.56
C LYS A 107 -31.90 -21.01 8.93
N ASP A 108 -32.18 -19.84 8.36
CA ASP A 108 -33.49 -19.18 8.35
C ASP A 108 -34.45 -19.82 7.32
#